data_AF-A0A174ES28-F1
#
_entry.id   AF-A0A174ES28-F1
#
_cell.length_a   1.000
_cell.length_b   1.000
_cell.length_c   1.000
_cell.angle_alpha   90.00
_cell.angle_beta   90.00
_cell.angle_gamma   90.00
#
_symmetry.space_group_name_H-M   'P 1'
#
loop_
_entity.id
_entity.type
_entity.pdbx_description
1 polymer ?
#
loop_
_entity_poly.entity_id
_entity_poly.type
_entity_poly.pdbx_seq_one_letter_code
_entity_poly.pdbx_strand_id
1 'polypeptide(L)'
;MNDGKRKRYRIADAEIEIAFTENYTEIICRDYEVKAEGKPDFVIEVTDEEVEREKKKSEPGASKGIIESLAIYRKLCEKILDRNCVLFHCSAVAVDGKAYLFTAASGTGKSTHTRMWRQHFGGRAVMVNDDKPILRIKDDGIYVCGTPWCGKHGLQTNVEVPVQGICILRRGEENMIRKISAIDGYPDLYKQTYRPGEKDKMLKTLSMIKQMAERLPLYEMHCTISEEAAVMAWERMKP
;
A
#
# COMPACT_ATOMS: atom_id res chain seq x y z
N MET A 1 33.04 11.27 4.97
CA MET A 1 32.06 10.28 5.46
C MET A 1 30.87 11.09 5.93
N ASN A 2 29.76 11.12 5.17
CA ASN A 2 28.51 11.64 5.72
C ASN A 2 27.99 10.52 6.60
N ASP A 3 28.11 10.66 7.92
CA ASP A 3 27.51 9.71 8.87
C ASP A 3 26.00 9.76 8.66
N GLY A 4 25.46 8.73 8.01
CA GLY A 4 24.03 8.60 7.75
C GLY A 4 23.24 8.61 9.06
N LYS A 5 22.05 9.22 9.04
CA LYS A 5 21.12 9.19 10.16
C LYS A 5 20.52 7.80 10.30
N ARG A 6 20.26 7.38 11.53
CA ARG A 6 19.49 6.17 11.85
C ARG A 6 18.33 6.54 12.74
N LYS A 7 17.14 6.05 12.43
CA LYS A 7 15.94 6.23 13.26
C LYS A 7 15.09 4.97 13.29
N ARG A 8 14.28 4.88 14.34
CA ARG A 8 13.33 3.79 14.60
C ARG A 8 11.93 4.18 14.14
N TYR A 9 11.29 3.28 13.40
CA TYR A 9 9.93 3.44 12.91
C TYR A 9 9.14 2.16 13.16
N ARG A 10 7.82 2.27 13.34
CA ARG A 10 6.92 1.11 13.39
C ARG A 10 6.04 1.06 12.16
N ILE A 11 6.23 0.05 11.31
CA ILE A 11 5.47 -0.12 10.06
C ILE A 11 4.99 -1.57 9.97
N ALA A 12 3.68 -1.76 9.77
CA ALA A 12 3.04 -3.07 9.72
C ALA A 12 3.46 -3.99 10.89
N ASP A 13 3.43 -3.43 12.11
CA ASP A 13 3.78 -4.12 13.36
C ASP A 13 5.21 -4.69 13.40
N ALA A 14 6.11 -4.08 12.62
CA ALA A 14 7.54 -4.29 12.70
C ALA A 14 8.19 -2.99 13.17
N GLU A 15 9.01 -3.08 14.22
CA GLU A 15 9.90 -2.02 14.63
C GLU A 15 11.22 -2.12 13.86
N ILE A 16 11.42 -1.18 12.96
CA ILE A 16 12.52 -1.19 12.00
C ILE A 16 13.47 -0.04 12.28
N GLU A 17 14.77 -0.29 12.11
CA GLU A 17 15.73 0.79 11.94
C GLU A 17 15.86 1.11 10.45
N ILE A 18 15.81 2.39 10.10
CA ILE A 18 16.17 2.83 8.75
C ILE A 18 17.38 3.73 8.86
N ALA A 19 18.44 3.37 8.13
CA ALA A 19 19.55 4.26 7.85
C ALA A 19 19.29 5.03 6.56
N PHE A 20 19.52 6.33 6.58
CA PHE A 20 19.31 7.22 5.45
C PHE A 20 20.25 8.41 5.51
N THR A 21 20.59 8.97 4.36
CA THR A 21 21.47 10.14 4.25
C THR A 21 20.69 11.41 3.94
N GLU A 22 19.56 11.28 3.25
CA GLU A 22 18.73 12.40 2.84
C GLU A 22 17.59 12.63 3.85
N ASN A 23 17.32 13.90 4.20
CA ASN A 23 16.27 14.24 5.17
C ASN A 23 14.85 13.85 4.72
N TYR A 24 14.66 13.55 3.44
CA TYR A 24 13.34 13.21 2.90
C TYR A 24 12.72 12.00 3.60
N THR A 25 13.50 10.95 3.88
CA THR A 25 13.01 9.76 4.59
C THR A 25 12.52 10.10 6.00
N GLU A 26 13.25 10.96 6.72
CA GLU A 26 12.84 11.45 8.05
C GLU A 26 11.51 12.20 7.98
N ILE A 27 11.32 13.03 6.95
CA ILE A 27 10.11 13.84 6.77
C ILE A 27 8.89 12.95 6.51
N ILE A 28 8.98 11.99 5.57
CA ILE A 28 7.81 11.17 5.21
C ILE A 28 7.46 10.16 6.30
N CYS A 29 8.45 9.71 7.09
CA CYS A 29 8.25 8.70 8.13
C CYS A 29 7.90 9.28 9.51
N ARG A 30 7.74 10.61 9.65
CA ARG A 30 7.57 11.29 10.95
C ARG A 30 6.43 10.70 11.80
N ASP A 31 5.29 10.33 11.17
CA ASP A 31 4.10 9.82 11.86
C ASP A 31 4.23 8.32 12.22
N TYR A 32 5.36 7.70 11.86
CA TYR A 32 5.72 6.32 12.16
C TYR A 32 6.92 6.22 13.11
N GLU A 33 7.52 7.34 13.50
CA GLU A 33 8.70 7.37 14.39
C GLU A 33 8.33 6.86 15.79
N VAL A 34 9.18 6.01 16.37
CA VAL A 34 9.01 5.49 17.73
C VAL A 34 10.28 5.69 18.54
N LYS A 35 10.11 6.02 19.82
CA LYS A 35 11.20 5.97 20.81
C LYS A 35 11.28 4.54 21.32
N ALA A 36 12.18 3.75 20.74
CA ALA A 36 12.32 2.36 21.12
C ALA A 36 13.66 2.06 21.77
N GLU A 37 13.61 1.21 22.78
CA GLU A 37 14.75 0.72 23.54
C GLU A 37 14.93 -0.76 23.20
N GLY A 38 16.11 -1.12 22.67
CA GLY A 38 16.44 -2.51 22.31
C GLY A 38 16.76 -2.72 20.83
N LYS A 39 16.86 -4.00 20.45
CA LYS A 39 17.21 -4.44 19.09
C LYS A 39 15.98 -4.34 18.18
N PRO A 40 16.09 -3.76 16.97
CA PRO A 40 14.96 -3.72 16.05
C PRO A 40 14.66 -5.12 15.54
N ASP A 41 13.45 -5.32 15.01
CA ASP A 41 13.10 -6.53 14.26
C ASP A 41 14.08 -6.75 13.10
N PHE A 42 14.42 -5.68 12.39
CA PHE A 42 15.47 -5.66 11.37
C PHE A 42 15.88 -4.23 11.01
N VAL A 43 17.03 -4.14 10.33
CA VAL A 43 17.61 -2.88 9.84
C VAL A 43 17.45 -2.79 8.31
N ILE A 44 17.11 -1.61 7.82
CA ILE A 44 17.09 -1.24 6.41
C ILE A 44 18.21 -0.25 6.14
N GLU A 45 19.17 -0.69 5.34
CA GLU A 45 20.30 0.08 4.83
C GLU A 45 20.39 -0.17 3.33
N VAL A 46 20.45 0.88 2.53
CA VAL A 46 20.55 0.77 1.07
C VAL A 46 21.98 1.06 0.61
N THR A 47 22.42 0.34 -0.42
CA THR A 47 23.72 0.59 -1.07
C THR A 47 23.57 1.60 -2.20
N ASP A 48 24.68 2.23 -2.61
CA ASP A 48 24.70 3.13 -3.77
C ASP A 48 24.20 2.44 -5.05
N GLU A 49 24.47 1.14 -5.22
CA GLU A 49 23.98 0.35 -6.35
C GLU A 49 22.44 0.19 -6.33
N GLU A 50 21.85 0.01 -5.16
CA GLU A 50 20.39 -0.06 -5.00
C GLU A 50 19.75 1.30 -5.27
N VAL A 51 20.36 2.39 -4.79
CA VAL A 51 19.91 3.77 -5.05
C VAL A 51 20.00 4.09 -6.55
N GLU A 52 21.10 3.75 -7.21
CA GLU A 52 21.28 3.98 -8.65
C GLU A 52 20.31 3.13 -9.49
N ARG A 53 19.97 1.92 -9.04
CA ARG A 53 18.93 1.09 -9.67
C ARG A 53 17.56 1.76 -9.60
N GLU A 54 17.21 2.41 -8.50
CA GLU A 54 15.95 3.13 -8.39
C GLU A 54 15.96 4.44 -9.15
N LYS A 55 17.10 5.12 -9.24
CA LYS A 55 17.25 6.32 -10.08
C LYS A 55 16.89 6.05 -11.54
N LYS A 56 17.36 4.92 -12.10
CA LYS A 56 17.06 4.50 -13.48
C LYS A 56 15.57 4.25 -13.75
N LYS A 57 14.77 4.00 -12.71
CA LYS A 57 13.31 3.77 -12.80
C LYS A 57 12.48 4.99 -12.41
N SER A 58 13.12 6.01 -11.84
CA SER A 58 12.45 7.19 -11.33
C SER A 58 12.17 8.18 -12.47
N GLU A 59 11.20 9.06 -12.25
CA GLU A 59 10.89 10.13 -13.20
C GLU A 59 12.10 11.07 -13.37
N PRO A 60 12.32 11.62 -14.58
CA PRO A 60 13.37 12.62 -14.81
C PRO A 60 13.24 13.79 -13.82
N GLY A 61 14.32 14.11 -13.12
CA GLY A 61 14.36 15.21 -12.14
C GLY A 61 13.95 14.82 -10.71
N ALA A 62 13.67 13.55 -10.42
CA ALA A 62 13.47 13.10 -9.04
C ALA A 62 14.67 13.45 -8.14
N SER A 63 14.39 13.97 -6.95
CA SER A 63 15.45 14.34 -5.99
C SER A 63 16.16 13.11 -5.44
N LYS A 64 17.41 13.29 -4.96
CA LYS A 64 18.18 12.22 -4.30
C LYS A 64 17.41 11.58 -3.14
N GLY A 65 16.76 12.41 -2.31
CA GLY A 65 15.96 11.91 -1.18
C GLY A 65 14.75 11.08 -1.60
N ILE A 66 14.06 11.44 -2.70
CA ILE A 66 12.98 10.60 -3.24
C ILE A 66 13.54 9.26 -3.70
N ILE A 67 14.63 9.26 -4.47
CA ILE A 67 15.26 8.04 -5.00
C ILE A 67 15.73 7.13 -3.86
N GLU A 68 16.45 7.67 -2.86
CA GLU A 68 16.89 6.93 -1.67
C GLU A 68 15.69 6.31 -0.94
N SER A 69 14.63 7.08 -0.72
CA SER A 69 13.43 6.59 -0.04
C SER A 69 12.74 5.44 -0.79
N LEU A 70 12.77 5.43 -2.12
CA LEU A 70 12.21 4.34 -2.94
C LEU A 70 13.08 3.07 -2.86
N ALA A 71 14.41 3.22 -2.81
CA ALA A 71 15.32 2.12 -2.58
C ALA A 71 15.11 1.50 -1.19
N ILE A 72 14.99 2.35 -0.17
CA ILE A 72 14.68 1.95 1.21
C ILE A 72 13.37 1.16 1.23
N TYR A 73 12.34 1.67 0.56
CA TYR A 73 11.04 1.04 0.55
C TYR A 73 11.04 -0.32 -0.15
N ARG A 74 11.75 -0.44 -1.27
CA ARG A 74 11.92 -1.72 -1.96
C ARG A 74 12.54 -2.76 -1.03
N LYS A 75 13.61 -2.38 -0.33
CA LYS A 75 14.30 -3.26 0.61
C LYS A 75 13.42 -3.63 1.79
N LEU A 76 12.62 -2.69 2.30
CA LEU A 76 11.59 -2.96 3.32
C LEU A 76 10.58 -3.98 2.84
N CYS A 77 10.02 -3.80 1.63
CA CYS A 77 9.04 -4.71 1.04
C CYS A 77 9.58 -6.14 0.91
N GLU A 78 10.87 -6.30 0.61
CA GLU A 78 11.50 -7.61 0.53
C GLU A 78 11.72 -8.27 1.90
N LYS A 79 12.10 -7.50 2.92
CA LYS A 79 12.28 -8.04 4.27
C LYS A 79 10.96 -8.37 4.95
N ILE A 80 9.93 -7.56 4.73
CA ILE A 80 8.66 -7.72 5.44
C ILE A 80 7.83 -8.90 4.92
N LEU A 81 8.19 -9.48 3.76
CA LEU A 81 7.65 -10.75 3.28
C LEU A 81 7.78 -11.85 4.33
N ASP A 82 8.87 -11.88 5.11
CA ASP A 82 9.08 -12.87 6.17
C ASP A 82 8.01 -12.79 7.27
N ARG A 83 7.34 -11.64 7.41
CA ARG A 83 6.25 -11.39 8.35
C ARG A 83 4.85 -11.51 7.73
N ASN A 84 4.73 -12.24 6.62
CA ASN A 84 3.49 -12.39 5.85
C ASN A 84 2.87 -11.04 5.47
N CYS A 85 3.73 -10.11 5.08
CA CYS A 85 3.34 -8.78 4.62
C CYS A 85 3.75 -8.57 3.16
N VAL A 86 2.89 -7.94 2.35
CA VAL A 86 3.14 -7.72 0.94
C VAL A 86 2.73 -6.31 0.52
N LEU A 87 3.55 -5.65 -0.30
CA LEU A 87 3.17 -4.40 -0.95
C LEU A 87 2.02 -4.64 -1.93
N PHE A 88 0.96 -3.85 -1.82
CA PHE A 88 -0.15 -3.86 -2.76
C PHE A 88 -0.49 -2.43 -3.22
N HIS A 89 -0.30 -2.13 -4.49
CA HIS A 89 -0.54 -0.82 -5.07
C HIS A 89 -2.05 -0.55 -5.20
N CYS A 90 -2.58 0.19 -4.24
CA CYS A 90 -3.98 0.56 -4.16
C CYS A 90 -4.16 1.85 -3.35
N SER A 91 -5.36 2.43 -3.46
CA SER A 91 -5.82 3.48 -2.54
C SER A 91 -6.76 2.84 -1.52
N ALA A 92 -6.45 3.01 -0.23
CA ALA A 92 -7.11 2.35 0.88
C ALA A 92 -7.82 3.37 1.77
N VAL A 93 -9.15 3.26 1.88
CA VAL A 93 -9.99 4.06 2.78
C VAL A 93 -10.70 3.15 3.76
N ALA A 94 -10.74 3.52 5.03
CA ALA A 94 -11.49 2.81 6.05
C ALA A 94 -12.76 3.59 6.40
N VAL A 95 -13.90 2.91 6.44
CA VAL A 95 -15.17 3.45 6.94
C VAL A 95 -15.64 2.57 8.08
N ASP A 96 -15.93 3.17 9.24
CA ASP A 96 -16.37 2.46 10.45
C ASP A 96 -15.48 1.26 10.83
N GLY A 97 -14.16 1.44 10.74
CA GLY A 97 -13.17 0.43 11.11
C GLY A 97 -12.98 -0.72 10.11
N LYS A 98 -13.52 -0.60 8.88
CA LYS A 98 -13.38 -1.58 7.80
C LYS A 98 -12.75 -0.94 6.56
N ALA A 99 -11.71 -1.56 6.03
CA ALA A 99 -10.96 -1.00 4.90
C ALA A 99 -11.46 -1.49 3.53
N TYR A 100 -11.62 -0.56 2.61
CA TYR A 100 -11.99 -0.77 1.21
C TYR A 100 -10.80 -0.40 0.34
N LEU A 101 -10.32 -1.38 -0.44
CA LEU A 101 -9.14 -1.21 -1.27
C LEU A 101 -9.54 -1.00 -2.72
N PHE A 102 -9.10 0.11 -3.32
CA PHE A 102 -9.34 0.41 -4.71
C PHE A 102 -8.05 0.28 -5.50
N THR A 103 -8.01 -0.66 -6.43
CA THR A 103 -6.86 -0.86 -7.31
C THR A 103 -7.25 -0.73 -8.78
N ALA A 104 -6.31 -0.32 -9.62
CA ALA A 104 -6.54 -0.08 -11.03
C ALA A 104 -5.20 0.11 -11.77
N ALA A 105 -5.25 0.05 -13.10
CA ALA A 105 -4.14 0.54 -13.91
C ALA A 105 -3.76 1.99 -13.53
N SER A 106 -2.49 2.35 -13.73
CA SER A 106 -2.04 3.71 -13.44
C SER A 106 -2.87 4.73 -14.23
N GLY A 107 -3.25 5.84 -13.60
CA GLY A 107 -4.06 6.89 -14.23
C GLY A 107 -5.56 6.60 -14.37
N THR A 108 -6.09 5.55 -13.75
CA THR A 108 -7.55 5.24 -13.78
C THR A 108 -8.37 5.98 -12.71
N GLY A 109 -7.73 6.58 -11.69
CA GLY A 109 -8.42 7.46 -10.72
C GLY A 109 -8.67 6.86 -9.32
N LYS A 110 -7.82 5.95 -8.83
CA LYS A 110 -7.92 5.37 -7.46
C LYS A 110 -8.09 6.45 -6.38
N SER A 111 -7.17 7.42 -6.34
CA SER A 111 -7.18 8.55 -5.40
C SER A 111 -8.40 9.45 -5.57
N THR A 112 -8.88 9.61 -6.80
CA THR A 112 -10.13 10.34 -7.06
C THR A 112 -11.30 9.62 -6.40
N HIS A 113 -11.35 8.29 -6.50
CA HIS A 113 -12.44 7.50 -5.91
C HIS A 113 -12.43 7.54 -4.38
N THR A 114 -11.30 7.32 -3.72
CA THR A 114 -11.21 7.39 -2.25
C THR A 114 -11.41 8.81 -1.71
N ARG A 115 -11.09 9.86 -2.49
CA ARG A 115 -11.49 11.23 -2.15
C ARG A 115 -13.00 11.39 -2.06
N MET A 116 -13.77 10.83 -3.00
CA MET A 116 -15.23 10.88 -2.97
C MET A 116 -15.80 10.17 -1.73
N TRP A 117 -15.22 9.02 -1.36
CA TRP A 117 -15.55 8.34 -0.10
C TRP A 117 -15.35 9.25 1.12
N ARG A 118 -14.20 9.93 1.19
CA ARG A 118 -13.91 10.86 2.31
C ARG A 118 -14.85 12.06 2.36
N GLN A 119 -15.26 12.57 1.20
CA GLN A 119 -16.22 13.67 1.11
C GLN A 119 -17.61 13.22 1.57
N HIS A 120 -18.08 12.05 1.11
CA HIS A 120 -19.40 11.52 1.44
C HIS A 120 -19.52 11.06 2.89
N PHE A 121 -18.57 10.24 3.38
CA PHE A 121 -18.65 9.66 4.72
C PHE A 121 -18.07 10.57 5.82
N GLY A 122 -17.41 11.67 5.46
CA GLY A 122 -16.88 12.66 6.39
C GLY A 122 -15.99 12.03 7.47
N GLY A 123 -16.29 12.35 8.74
CA GLY A 123 -15.51 11.86 9.89
C GLY A 123 -15.50 10.34 10.10
N ARG A 124 -16.39 9.60 9.42
CA ARG A 124 -16.37 8.12 9.44
C ARG A 124 -15.28 7.53 8.56
N ALA A 125 -14.79 8.30 7.57
CA ALA A 125 -13.77 7.85 6.62
C ALA A 125 -12.36 8.26 7.06
N VAL A 126 -11.50 7.25 7.25
CA VAL A 126 -10.07 7.41 7.54
C VAL A 126 -9.27 6.99 6.30
N MET A 127 -8.34 7.83 5.87
CA MET A 127 -7.46 7.48 4.76
C MET A 127 -6.29 6.64 5.27
N VAL A 128 -6.22 5.37 4.90
CA VAL A 128 -5.15 4.48 5.37
C VAL A 128 -3.86 4.74 4.59
N ASN A 129 -3.90 4.68 3.25
CA ASN A 129 -2.78 5.01 2.37
C ASN A 129 -3.26 5.14 0.91
N ASP A 130 -2.73 6.11 0.15
CA ASP A 130 -3.18 6.42 -1.22
C ASP A 130 -2.31 5.89 -2.37
N ASP A 131 -1.33 5.01 -2.09
CA ASP A 131 -0.45 4.49 -3.15
C ASP A 131 0.11 3.11 -2.82
N LYS A 132 0.89 3.01 -1.74
CA LYS A 132 1.68 1.83 -1.41
C LYS A 132 1.42 1.38 0.03
N PRO A 133 0.19 0.95 0.35
CA PRO A 133 -0.03 0.23 1.59
C PRO A 133 0.66 -1.14 1.59
N ILE A 134 0.81 -1.70 2.80
CA ILE A 134 1.22 -3.09 3.00
C ILE A 134 -0.01 -3.89 3.42
N LEU A 135 -0.22 -5.06 2.83
CA LEU A 135 -1.21 -6.03 3.30
C LEU A 135 -0.54 -7.08 4.17
N ARG A 136 -1.06 -7.26 5.38
CA ARG A 136 -0.61 -8.28 6.33
C ARG A 136 -1.62 -9.40 6.38
N ILE A 137 -1.16 -10.62 6.15
CA ILE A 137 -1.98 -11.83 6.14
C ILE A 137 -1.78 -12.56 7.47
N LYS A 138 -2.87 -12.68 8.22
CA LYS A 138 -2.95 -13.39 9.51
C LYS A 138 -3.94 -14.54 9.40
N ASP A 139 -4.02 -15.36 10.43
CA ASP A 139 -4.98 -16.48 10.48
C ASP A 139 -6.42 -15.96 10.60
N ASP A 140 -6.63 -14.90 11.38
CA ASP A 140 -7.93 -14.28 11.64
C ASP A 140 -8.42 -13.34 10.53
N GLY A 141 -7.54 -12.87 9.65
CA GLY A 141 -7.93 -11.99 8.56
C GLY A 141 -6.78 -11.42 7.74
N ILE A 142 -7.14 -10.59 6.78
CA ILE A 142 -6.18 -9.79 6.00
C ILE A 142 -6.38 -8.32 6.37
N TYR A 143 -5.28 -7.66 6.68
CA TYR A 143 -5.25 -6.29 7.19
C TYR A 143 -4.47 -5.39 6.24
N VAL A 144 -4.92 -4.16 6.08
CA VAL A 144 -4.16 -3.11 5.40
C VAL A 144 -3.46 -2.25 6.43
N CYS A 145 -2.17 -2.03 6.21
CA CYS A 145 -1.31 -1.19 7.01
C CYS A 145 -0.99 0.09 6.22
N GLY A 146 -1.17 1.24 6.88
CA GLY A 146 -0.62 2.50 6.38
C GLY A 146 0.89 2.42 6.25
N THR A 147 1.43 3.16 5.29
CA THR A 147 2.88 3.37 5.15
C THR A 147 3.20 4.85 4.91
N PRO A 148 4.45 5.28 5.18
CA PRO A 148 4.95 6.59 4.77
C PRO A 148 4.88 6.84 3.26
N TRP A 149 4.94 5.77 2.45
CA TRP A 149 4.93 5.85 1.00
C TRP A 149 3.49 5.89 0.47
N CYS A 150 2.97 7.10 0.28
CA CYS A 150 1.54 7.36 0.03
C CYS A 150 1.28 8.23 -1.21
N GLY A 151 2.22 8.21 -2.16
CA GLY A 151 2.11 8.97 -3.39
C GLY A 151 2.20 10.49 -3.18
N LYS A 152 1.89 11.25 -4.24
CA LYS A 152 2.06 12.70 -4.29
C LYS A 152 1.12 13.51 -3.40
N HIS A 153 0.04 12.89 -2.93
CA HIS A 153 -0.97 13.58 -2.12
C HIS A 153 -0.64 13.57 -0.62
N GLY A 154 0.35 12.79 -0.18
CA GLY A 154 0.76 12.74 1.23
C GLY A 154 -0.32 12.16 2.16
N LEU A 155 -1.25 11.36 1.60
CA LEU A 155 -2.42 10.88 2.32
C LEU A 155 -2.17 9.49 2.90
N GLN A 156 -1.89 9.43 4.21
CA GLN A 156 -1.67 8.21 4.96
C GLN A 156 -2.12 8.36 6.41
N THR A 157 -2.31 7.24 7.09
CA THR A 157 -2.45 7.17 8.55
C THR A 157 -1.76 5.90 9.04
N ASN A 158 -0.95 5.99 10.10
CA ASN A 158 -0.29 4.84 10.71
C ASN A 158 -1.30 3.97 11.50
N VAL A 159 -2.09 3.19 10.77
CA VAL A 159 -3.11 2.27 11.30
C VAL A 159 -3.02 0.92 10.59
N GLU A 160 -3.51 -0.12 11.28
CA GLU A 160 -3.77 -1.44 10.73
C GLU A 160 -5.28 -1.70 10.81
N VAL A 161 -5.93 -1.97 9.68
CA VAL A 161 -7.40 -2.09 9.59
C VAL A 161 -7.77 -3.36 8.81
N PRO A 162 -8.74 -4.17 9.27
CA PRO A 162 -9.18 -5.35 8.54
C PRO A 162 -9.78 -4.97 7.18
N VAL A 163 -9.41 -5.71 6.14
CA VAL A 163 -9.88 -5.49 4.77
C VAL A 163 -11.27 -6.10 4.58
N GLN A 164 -12.21 -5.28 4.13
CA GLN A 164 -13.58 -5.67 3.80
C GLN A 164 -13.69 -6.24 2.39
N GLY A 165 -12.92 -5.70 1.44
CA GLY A 165 -12.91 -6.16 0.05
C GLY A 165 -11.98 -5.34 -0.83
N ILE A 166 -11.70 -5.89 -2.00
CA ILE A 166 -10.88 -5.23 -3.04
C ILE A 166 -11.78 -4.94 -4.25
N CYS A 167 -11.78 -3.69 -4.67
CA CYS A 167 -12.48 -3.22 -5.86
C CYS A 167 -11.47 -2.85 -6.94
N ILE A 168 -11.57 -3.53 -8.09
CA ILE A 168 -10.77 -3.30 -9.28
C ILE A 168 -11.53 -2.30 -10.15
N LEU A 169 -11.00 -1.08 -10.24
CA LEU A 169 -11.62 -0.02 -11.03
C LEU A 169 -11.25 -0.18 -12.51
N ARG A 170 -12.27 -0.04 -13.35
CA ARG A 170 -12.20 0.06 -14.80
C ARG A 170 -12.77 1.40 -15.23
N ARG A 171 -12.33 1.89 -16.40
CA ARG A 171 -12.99 3.04 -17.03
C ARG A 171 -14.37 2.61 -17.51
N GLY A 172 -15.37 3.44 -17.27
CA GLY A 172 -16.72 3.23 -17.75
C GLY A 172 -17.46 4.55 -17.85
N GLU A 173 -18.50 4.55 -18.66
CA GLU A 173 -19.40 5.69 -18.85
C GLU A 173 -20.59 5.64 -17.88
N GLU A 174 -20.81 4.48 -17.25
CA GLU A 174 -21.88 4.22 -16.30
C GLU A 174 -21.35 3.57 -15.03
N ASN A 175 -22.05 3.77 -13.92
CA ASN A 175 -21.75 3.16 -12.63
C ASN A 175 -22.27 1.72 -12.59
N MET A 176 -21.36 0.76 -12.51
CA MET A 176 -21.65 -0.67 -12.40
C MET A 176 -20.60 -1.29 -11.47
N ILE A 177 -21.06 -2.10 -10.52
CA ILE A 177 -20.18 -2.93 -9.70
C ILE A 177 -20.75 -4.35 -9.61
N ARG A 178 -19.86 -5.33 -9.79
CA ARG A 178 -20.18 -6.75 -9.65
C ARG A 178 -19.11 -7.45 -8.85
N LYS A 179 -19.52 -8.45 -8.07
CA LYS A 179 -18.58 -9.38 -7.45
C LYS A 179 -17.97 -10.27 -8.53
N ILE A 180 -16.68 -10.52 -8.45
CA ILE A 180 -15.94 -11.37 -9.39
C ILE A 180 -15.32 -12.56 -8.67
N SER A 181 -14.96 -13.60 -9.42
CA SER A 181 -14.29 -14.77 -8.86
C SER A 181 -12.82 -14.48 -8.52
N ALA A 182 -12.23 -15.32 -7.68
CA ALA A 182 -10.80 -15.29 -7.40
C ALA A 182 -9.97 -15.42 -8.68
N ILE A 183 -10.40 -16.27 -9.62
CA ILE A 183 -9.71 -16.51 -10.90
C ILE A 183 -9.73 -15.25 -11.76
N ASP A 184 -10.87 -14.56 -11.84
CA ASP A 184 -11.02 -13.35 -12.65
C ASP A 184 -10.21 -12.17 -12.06
N GLY A 185 -10.15 -12.05 -10.73
CA GLY A 185 -9.45 -10.96 -10.06
C GLY A 185 -7.93 -11.17 -9.92
N TYR A 186 -7.45 -12.42 -9.92
CA TYR A 186 -6.05 -12.75 -9.69
C TYR A 186 -5.06 -12.00 -10.61
N PRO A 187 -5.29 -11.86 -11.93
CA PRO A 187 -4.38 -11.14 -12.81
C PRO A 187 -4.18 -9.67 -12.42
N ASP A 188 -5.23 -9.00 -11.94
CA ASP A 188 -5.14 -7.63 -11.45
C ASP A 188 -4.41 -7.56 -10.11
N LEU A 189 -4.71 -8.45 -9.17
CA LEU A 189 -3.99 -8.50 -7.90
C LEU A 189 -2.49 -8.72 -8.11
N TYR A 190 -2.14 -9.65 -9.00
CA TYR A 190 -0.76 -9.95 -9.37
C TYR A 190 -0.03 -8.74 -9.95
N LYS A 191 -0.66 -8.00 -10.88
CA LYS A 191 -0.07 -6.80 -11.50
C LYS A 191 0.19 -5.68 -10.49
N GLN A 192 -0.59 -5.63 -9.41
CA GLN A 192 -0.57 -4.57 -8.41
C GLN A 192 0.30 -4.93 -7.20
N THR A 193 0.93 -6.11 -7.22
CA THR A 193 1.80 -6.58 -6.15
C THR A 193 3.26 -6.42 -6.53
N TYR A 194 4.11 -6.11 -5.54
CA TYR A 194 5.56 -6.12 -5.75
C TYR A 194 6.05 -7.51 -6.18
N ARG A 195 6.97 -7.58 -7.15
CA ARG A 195 7.54 -8.83 -7.65
C ARG A 195 9.04 -8.90 -7.33
N PRO A 196 9.43 -9.62 -6.27
CA PRO A 196 10.82 -9.86 -5.93
C PRO A 196 11.56 -10.61 -7.05
N GLY A 197 12.86 -10.34 -7.21
CA GLY A 197 13.70 -11.08 -8.17
C GLY A 197 14.12 -12.47 -7.67
N GLU A 198 14.12 -12.68 -6.35
CA GLU A 198 14.47 -13.96 -5.73
C GLU A 198 13.30 -14.95 -5.81
N LYS A 199 13.60 -16.20 -6.20
CA LYS A 199 12.61 -17.25 -6.44
C LYS A 199 11.74 -17.53 -5.21
N ASP A 200 12.34 -17.70 -4.04
CA ASP A 200 11.60 -18.07 -2.82
C ASP A 200 10.69 -16.94 -2.34
N LYS A 201 11.18 -15.70 -2.39
CA LYS A 201 10.37 -14.50 -2.13
C LYS A 201 9.21 -14.39 -3.13
N MET A 202 9.45 -14.67 -4.41
CA MET A 202 8.40 -14.66 -5.43
C MET A 202 7.33 -15.74 -5.16
N LEU A 203 7.71 -16.97 -4.79
CA LEU A 203 6.77 -18.03 -4.42
C LEU A 203 5.92 -17.63 -3.21
N LYS A 204 6.53 -17.00 -2.19
CA LYS A 204 5.80 -16.46 -1.05
C LYS A 204 4.81 -15.38 -1.47
N THR A 205 5.22 -14.44 -2.31
CA THR A 205 4.33 -13.41 -2.87
C THR A 205 3.15 -14.02 -3.62
N LEU A 206 3.37 -15.03 -4.48
CA LEU A 206 2.28 -15.72 -5.20
C LEU A 206 1.29 -16.40 -4.24
N SER A 207 1.80 -17.06 -3.19
CA SER A 207 0.97 -17.63 -2.14
C SER A 207 0.12 -16.57 -1.43
N MET A 208 0.69 -15.40 -1.15
CA MET A 208 -0.04 -14.28 -0.54
C MET A 208 -1.12 -13.70 -1.45
N ILE A 209 -0.84 -13.53 -2.75
CA ILE A 209 -1.84 -13.08 -3.73
C ILE A 209 -3.00 -14.09 -3.82
N LYS A 210 -2.69 -15.40 -3.83
CA LYS A 210 -3.71 -16.46 -3.80
C LYS A 210 -4.60 -16.33 -2.56
N GLN A 211 -4.00 -16.16 -1.37
CA GLN A 211 -4.76 -15.96 -0.13
C GLN A 211 -5.64 -14.71 -0.17
N MET A 212 -5.15 -13.60 -0.73
CA MET A 212 -5.98 -12.40 -0.95
C MET A 212 -7.16 -12.70 -1.85
N ALA A 213 -6.94 -13.38 -2.98
CA ALA A 213 -7.99 -13.68 -3.95
C ALA A 213 -9.06 -14.64 -3.40
N GLU A 214 -8.67 -15.59 -2.56
CA GLU A 214 -9.56 -16.62 -2.01
C GLU A 214 -10.30 -16.17 -0.74
N ARG A 215 -9.68 -15.30 0.07
CA ARG A 215 -10.22 -14.90 1.38
C ARG A 215 -10.94 -13.56 1.37
N LEU A 216 -10.68 -12.69 0.39
CA LEU A 216 -11.35 -11.39 0.30
C LEU A 216 -12.41 -11.38 -0.81
N PRO A 217 -13.57 -10.74 -0.58
CA PRO A 217 -14.48 -10.38 -1.65
C PRO A 217 -13.79 -9.48 -2.68
N LEU A 218 -13.82 -9.90 -3.95
CA LEU A 218 -13.30 -9.14 -5.08
C LEU A 218 -14.45 -8.56 -5.89
N TYR A 219 -14.28 -7.33 -6.34
CA TYR A 219 -15.26 -6.62 -7.15
C TYR A 219 -14.57 -6.03 -8.38
N GLU A 220 -15.29 -6.00 -9.49
CA GLU A 220 -14.97 -5.18 -10.64
C GLU A 220 -15.99 -4.04 -10.71
N MET A 221 -15.49 -2.83 -10.90
CA MET A 221 -16.32 -1.64 -10.94
C MET A 221 -15.95 -0.74 -12.12
N HIS A 222 -16.95 -0.43 -12.92
CA HIS A 222 -16.93 0.65 -13.90
C HIS A 222 -17.63 1.85 -13.27
N CYS A 223 -17.03 3.04 -13.35
CA CYS A 223 -17.63 4.20 -12.73
C CYS A 223 -17.25 5.53 -13.39
N THR A 224 -18.18 6.47 -13.27
CA THR A 224 -17.93 7.90 -13.48
C THR A 224 -17.32 8.54 -12.23
N ILE A 225 -16.87 9.78 -12.36
CA ILE A 225 -16.43 10.58 -11.21
C ILE A 225 -17.68 11.23 -10.59
N SER A 226 -18.37 10.46 -9.74
CA SER A 226 -19.64 10.85 -9.13
C SER A 226 -19.74 10.34 -7.69
N GLU A 227 -20.46 11.06 -6.83
CA GLU A 227 -20.69 10.66 -5.44
C GLU A 227 -21.46 9.34 -5.37
N GLU A 228 -22.41 9.15 -6.30
CA GLU A 228 -23.20 7.94 -6.50
C GLU A 228 -22.32 6.70 -6.70
N ALA A 229 -21.15 6.85 -7.34
CA ALA A 229 -20.21 5.76 -7.49
C ALA A 229 -19.64 5.33 -6.13
N ALA A 230 -19.28 6.27 -5.26
CA ALA A 230 -18.76 5.96 -3.93
C ALA A 230 -19.80 5.26 -3.05
N VAL A 231 -21.04 5.75 -3.08
CA VAL A 231 -22.17 5.15 -2.35
C VAL A 231 -22.45 3.73 -2.85
N MET A 232 -22.56 3.55 -4.17
CA MET A 232 -22.78 2.23 -4.78
C MET A 232 -21.68 1.24 -4.38
N ALA A 233 -20.41 1.66 -4.42
CA ALA A 233 -19.30 0.81 -4.02
C ALA A 233 -19.43 0.39 -2.55
N TRP A 234 -19.69 1.34 -1.64
CA TRP A 234 -19.87 1.03 -0.22
C TRP A 234 -21.03 0.08 0.05
N GLU A 235 -22.19 0.33 -0.55
CA GLU A 235 -23.39 -0.48 -0.38
C GLU A 235 -23.22 -1.92 -0.87
N ARG A 236 -22.42 -2.13 -1.92
CA ARG A 236 -22.19 -3.45 -2.53
C ARG A 236 -21.02 -4.20 -1.90
N MET A 237 -20.11 -3.49 -1.22
CA MET A 237 -18.93 -4.07 -0.58
C MET A 237 -19.09 -4.29 0.93
N LYS A 238 -20.03 -3.60 1.59
CA LYS A 238 -20.36 -3.87 3.00
C LYS A 238 -20.88 -5.32 3.16
N PRO A 239 -20.69 -5.94 4.34
CA PRO A 239 -21.16 -7.30 4.62
C PRO A 239 -22.66 -7.49 4.35
#